data_AF-A0A4Y2GGU2-F1
#
_entry.id   AF-A0A4Y2GGU2-F1
#
_cell.length_a   1.000
_cell.length_b   1.000
_cell.length_c   1.000
_cell.angle_alpha   90.00
_cell.angle_beta   90.00
_cell.angle_gamma   90.00
#
_symmetry.space_group_name_H-M   'P 1'
#
loop_
_entity.id
_entity.type
_entity.pdbx_description
1 polymer ?
#
loop_
_entity_poly.entity_id
_entity_poly.type
_entity_poly.pdbx_seq_one_letter_code
_entity_poly.pdbx_strand_id
1 'polypeptide(L)'
;MCRLSCVSKFVSDLLDVVFGHDVLANSSMKGIKGSSKPPLEENMLNDVMSYACEKFIVDVGIVRAAVRQKLNVCHESRTTQ
;
A
#
# COMPACT_ATOMS: atom_id res chain seq x y z
N MET A 1 -15.26 -13.61 9.44
CA MET A 1 -14.95 -12.53 8.47
C MET A 1 -14.17 -11.45 9.19
N CYS A 2 -12.93 -11.18 8.77
CA CYS A 2 -12.14 -10.06 9.29
C CYS A 2 -12.76 -8.73 8.87
N ARG A 3 -12.79 -7.74 9.75
CA ARG A 3 -13.28 -6.39 9.40
C ARG A 3 -12.33 -5.77 8.38
N LEU A 4 -12.85 -5.07 7.38
CA LEU A 4 -12.06 -4.35 6.37
C LEU A 4 -11.07 -3.37 7.01
N SER A 5 -11.41 -2.78 8.16
CA SER A 5 -10.52 -1.93 8.95
C SER A 5 -9.29 -2.68 9.47
N CYS A 6 -9.40 -3.96 9.80
CA CYS A 6 -8.26 -4.78 10.22
C CYS A 6 -7.31 -5.04 9.04
N VAL A 7 -7.86 -5.29 7.84
CA VAL A 7 -7.05 -5.48 6.62
C VAL A 7 -6.31 -4.20 6.26
N SER A 8 -7.01 -3.06 6.23
CA SER A 8 -6.41 -1.77 5.90
C SER A 8 -5.30 -1.36 6.87
N LYS A 9 -5.54 -1.53 8.19
CA LYS A 9 -4.52 -1.28 9.21
C LYS A 9 -3.31 -2.18 9.03
N PHE A 10 -3.54 -3.49 8.90
CA PHE A 10 -2.45 -4.45 8.73
C PHE A 10 -1.60 -4.18 7.49
N VAL A 11 -2.24 -3.92 6.34
CA VAL A 11 -1.56 -3.58 5.09
C VAL A 11 -0.76 -2.29 5.25
N SER A 12 -1.32 -1.29 5.92
CA SER A 12 -0.64 -0.02 6.18
C SER A 12 0.61 -0.22 7.04
N ASP A 13 0.49 -0.92 8.16
CA ASP A 13 1.59 -1.21 9.08
C ASP A 13 2.68 -2.04 8.38
N LEU A 14 2.29 -3.04 7.58
CA LEU A 14 3.23 -3.88 6.83
C LEU A 14 3.98 -3.08 5.76
N LEU A 15 3.29 -2.18 5.05
CA LEU A 15 3.94 -1.30 4.07
C LEU A 15 4.96 -0.36 4.74
N ASP A 16 4.63 0.19 5.91
CA ASP A 16 5.56 1.02 6.67
C ASP A 16 6.81 0.24 7.09
N VAL A 17 6.67 -1.04 7.45
CA VAL A 17 7.81 -1.91 7.80
C VAL A 17 8.65 -2.29 6.59
N VAL A 18 8.01 -2.63 5.47
CA VAL A 18 8.71 -3.16 4.27
C VAL A 18 9.37 -2.06 3.45
N PHE A 19 8.70 -0.93 3.25
CA PHE A 19 9.17 0.15 2.37
C PHE A 19 9.63 1.39 3.14
N GLY A 20 9.08 1.64 4.32
CA GLY A 20 9.32 2.88 5.06
C GLY A 20 8.45 4.04 4.57
N HIS A 21 8.17 4.97 5.48
CA HIS A 21 7.25 6.09 5.23
C HIS A 21 7.70 7.02 4.08
N ASP A 22 9.00 7.35 4.03
CA ASP A 22 9.55 8.25 3.01
C ASP A 22 9.41 7.68 1.59
N VAL A 23 9.72 6.40 1.42
CA VAL A 23 9.56 5.71 0.13
C VAL A 23 8.09 5.70 -0.28
N LEU A 24 7.18 5.35 0.63
CA LEU A 24 5.74 5.37 0.35
C LEU A 24 5.23 6.76 -0.03
N ALA A 25 5.73 7.83 0.59
CA ALA A 25 5.39 9.21 0.27
C ALA A 25 5.88 9.65 -1.13
N ASN A 26 6.98 9.08 -1.59
CA ASN A 26 7.66 9.41 -2.83
C ASN A 26 7.39 8.44 -3.99
N SER A 27 6.71 7.31 -3.74
CA SER A 27 6.44 6.29 -4.75
C SER A 27 4.97 6.21 -5.15
N SER A 28 4.70 5.50 -6.25
CA SER A 28 3.36 5.14 -6.69
C SER A 28 3.22 3.65 -6.98
N MET A 29 1.99 3.20 -7.22
CA MET A 29 1.80 1.90 -7.86
C MET A 29 2.17 1.95 -9.34
N LYS A 30 2.67 0.84 -9.88
CA LYS A 30 2.89 0.68 -11.32
C LYS A 30 1.58 0.84 -12.10
N GLY A 31 1.65 1.50 -13.25
CA GLY A 31 0.50 1.69 -14.15
C GLY A 31 -0.43 2.86 -13.81
N ILE A 32 -0.11 3.69 -12.81
CA ILE A 32 -0.81 4.96 -12.57
C ILE A 32 -0.38 5.97 -13.65
N LYS A 33 -1.24 6.18 -14.66
CA LYS A 33 -1.04 7.22 -15.68
C LYS A 33 -0.99 8.60 -15.03
N GLY A 34 0.03 9.40 -15.35
CA GLY A 34 0.19 10.76 -14.85
C GLY A 34 0.92 10.88 -13.51
N SER A 35 1.35 9.77 -12.89
CA SER A 35 2.25 9.82 -11.73
C SER A 35 3.65 10.20 -12.18
N SER A 36 4.22 11.27 -11.62
CA SER A 36 5.65 11.61 -11.74
C SER A 36 6.52 10.81 -10.77
N LYS A 37 5.91 10.03 -9.87
CA LYS A 37 6.59 9.26 -8.82
C LYS A 37 7.06 7.91 -9.36
N PRO A 38 8.26 7.44 -8.96
CA PRO A 38 8.71 6.10 -9.31
C PRO A 38 7.77 5.02 -8.74
N PRO A 39 7.57 3.90 -9.44
CA PRO A 39 6.80 2.80 -8.89
C PRO A 39 7.53 2.15 -7.71
N LEU A 40 6.77 1.62 -6.74
CA LEU A 40 7.33 0.69 -5.75
C LEU A 40 7.92 -0.54 -6.45
N GLU A 41 8.90 -1.16 -5.80
CA GLU A 41 9.47 -2.43 -6.26
C GLU A 41 8.34 -3.49 -6.34
N GLU A 42 8.15 -4.03 -7.53
CA GLU A 42 6.94 -4.78 -7.88
C GLU A 42 6.90 -6.14 -7.19
N ASN A 43 8.03 -6.81 -7.01
CA ASN A 43 8.09 -8.13 -6.39
C ASN A 43 7.75 -8.03 -4.90
N MET A 44 8.38 -7.11 -4.18
CA MET A 44 8.10 -6.82 -2.77
C MET A 44 6.66 -6.38 -2.57
N LEU A 45 6.11 -5.56 -3.47
CA LEU A 45 4.71 -5.15 -3.38
C LEU A 45 3.76 -6.33 -3.60
N ASN A 46 4.07 -7.21 -4.57
CA ASN A 46 3.30 -8.42 -4.82
C ASN A 46 3.36 -9.39 -3.63
N ASP A 47 4.53 -9.56 -3.00
CA ASP A 47 4.69 -10.39 -1.80
C ASP A 47 3.86 -9.87 -0.63
N VAL A 48 3.90 -8.55 -0.39
CA VAL A 48 3.05 -7.89 0.62
C VAL A 48 1.56 -8.12 0.32
N MET A 49 1.14 -7.98 -0.94
CA MET A 49 -0.25 -8.20 -1.31
C MET A 49 -0.66 -9.66 -1.14
N SER A 50 0.15 -10.61 -1.60
CA SER A 50 -0.12 -12.05 -1.48
C SER A 50 -0.22 -12.47 -0.02
N TYR A 51 0.72 -12.02 0.81
CA TYR A 51 0.71 -12.32 2.24
C TYR A 51 -0.53 -11.78 2.95
N ALA A 52 -0.98 -10.57 2.61
CA ALA A 52 -2.20 -10.00 3.17
C ALA A 52 -3.47 -10.75 2.69
N CYS A 53 -3.53 -11.13 1.41
CA CYS A 53 -4.63 -11.94 0.88
C CYS A 53 -4.75 -13.28 1.61
N GLU A 54 -3.65 -13.99 1.79
CA GLU A 54 -3.62 -15.29 2.48
C GLU A 54 -4.00 -15.16 3.95
N LYS A 55 -3.45 -14.17 4.65
CA LYS A 55 -3.65 -13.99 6.09
C LYS A 55 -5.09 -13.63 6.45
N PHE A 56 -5.77 -12.86 5.60
CA PHE A 56 -7.13 -12.40 5.86
C PHE A 56 -8.20 -13.16 5.06
N ILE A 57 -7.78 -14.03 4.13
CA ILE A 57 -8.66 -14.75 3.19
C ILE A 57 -9.56 -13.74 2.45
N VAL A 58 -8.92 -12.75 1.83
CA VAL A 58 -9.59 -11.65 1.12
C VAL A 58 -9.12 -11.55 -0.31
N ASP A 59 -9.94 -10.94 -1.15
CA ASP A 59 -9.60 -10.66 -2.55
C ASP A 59 -8.47 -9.64 -2.68
N VAL A 60 -7.63 -9.83 -3.69
CA VAL A 60 -6.52 -8.93 -4.01
C VAL A 60 -6.98 -7.50 -4.27
N GLY A 61 -8.20 -7.29 -4.77
CA GLY A 61 -8.79 -5.97 -4.97
C GLY A 61 -8.95 -5.19 -3.67
N ILE A 62 -9.29 -5.85 -2.55
CA ILE A 62 -9.41 -5.23 -1.22
C ILE A 62 -8.03 -4.77 -0.74
N VAL A 63 -7.04 -5.65 -0.84
CA VAL A 63 -5.65 -5.35 -0.45
C VAL A 63 -5.09 -4.22 -1.32
N ARG A 64 -5.34 -4.27 -2.63
CA ARG A 64 -4.91 -3.24 -3.57
C ARG A 64 -5.54 -1.88 -3.26
N ALA A 65 -6.80 -1.85 -2.83
CA ALA A 65 -7.45 -0.63 -2.38
C ALA A 65 -6.80 -0.07 -1.11
N ALA A 66 -6.46 -0.93 -0.14
CA ALA A 66 -5.76 -0.52 1.07
C ALA A 66 -4.35 0.06 0.77
N VAL A 67 -3.59 -0.58 -0.13
CA VAL A 67 -2.29 -0.06 -0.60
C VAL A 67 -2.43 1.34 -1.20
N ARG A 68 -3.43 1.55 -2.07
CA ARG A 68 -3.70 2.87 -2.67
C ARG A 68 -4.05 3.92 -1.62
N GLN A 69 -4.90 3.57 -0.67
CA GLN A 69 -5.26 4.47 0.42
C GLN A 69 -4.03 4.88 1.24
N LYS A 70 -3.16 3.92 1.59
CA LYS A 70 -1.93 4.21 2.31
C LYS A 70 -1.01 5.15 1.55
N LEU A 71 -0.79 4.91 0.25
CA LEU A 71 0.02 5.80 -0.59
C LEU A 71 -0.54 7.21 -0.63
N ASN A 72 -1.85 7.37 -0.82
CA ASN A 72 -2.50 8.69 -0.82
C ASN A 72 -2.30 9.42 0.52
N VAL A 73 -2.48 8.73 1.65
CA VAL A 73 -2.25 9.31 2.99
C VAL A 73 -0.79 9.75 3.16
N CYS A 74 0.19 8.93 2.77
CA CYS A 74 1.60 9.31 2.84
C CYS A 74 1.93 10.50 1.92
N HIS A 75 1.20 10.65 0.81
CA HIS A 75 1.38 11.79 -0.11
C HIS A 75 0.83 13.08 0.52
N GLU A 76 -0.37 13.03 1.08
CA GLU A 76 -1.02 14.21 1.70
C GLU A 76 -0.27 14.72 2.92
N SER A 77 0.21 13.82 3.78
CA SER A 77 1.02 14.14 4.98
C SER A 77 2.31 14.89 4.64
N ARG A 78 2.86 14.72 3.43
CA ARG A 78 4.04 15.45 2.99
C ARG A 78 3.71 16.88 2.56
N THR A 79 2.59 17.09 1.88
CA THR A 79 2.15 18.41 1.41
C THR A 79 1.79 19.39 2.53
N THR A 80 1.66 18.88 3.77
CA THR A 80 1.31 19.67 4.97
C THR A 80 2.52 19.96 5.88
N GLN A 81 3.74 19.59 5.47
CA GLN A 81 5.01 19.98 6.10
C GLN A 81 5.75 21.01 5.27
#